data_AF-A0A537P9Y4-F1
#
_entry.id   AF-A0A537P9Y4-F1
#
_cell.length_a   1.000
_cell.length_b   1.000
_cell.length_c   1.000
_cell.angle_alpha   90.00
_cell.angle_beta   90.00
_cell.angle_gamma   90.00
#
_symmetry.space_group_name_H-M   'P 1'
#
loop_
_entity.id
_entity.type
_entity.pdbx_description
1 polymer ?
#
loop_
_entity_poly.entity_id
_entity_poly.type
_entity_poly.pdbx_seq_one_letter_code
_entity_poly.pdbx_strand_id
1 'polypeptide(L)'
;GTQKAIGCHSPARSGFHLAFNARMHTAVDFFHSAALKTGGTDNGRPGLRPHYGPDYYAAFVIDPDGHRIEAVFQKKNVPVLQE
;
A
#
# COMPACT_ATOMS: atom_id res chain seq x y z
N GLY A 1 33.30 -4.14 -16.29
CA GLY A 1 32.03 -3.42 -16.50
C GLY A 1 31.58 -2.88 -15.17
N THR A 2 31.59 -1.57 -15.02
CA THR A 2 31.26 -0.82 -13.80
C THR A 2 29.81 -1.03 -13.40
N GLN A 3 29.55 -1.60 -12.22
CA GLN A 3 28.22 -1.56 -11.62
C GLN A 3 28.03 -0.20 -10.93
N LYS A 4 27.02 0.51 -11.42
CA LYS A 4 26.54 1.82 -11.00
C LYS A 4 26.18 1.80 -9.51
N ALA A 5 26.76 2.71 -8.73
CA ALA A 5 26.30 2.98 -7.37
C ALA A 5 24.83 3.41 -7.43
N ILE A 6 23.94 2.56 -6.90
CA ILE A 6 22.57 2.94 -6.57
C ILE A 6 22.63 3.83 -5.33
N GLY A 7 21.95 4.98 -5.38
CA GLY A 7 22.10 6.07 -4.43
C GLY A 7 21.88 5.65 -2.97
N CYS A 8 22.52 6.40 -2.07
CA CYS A 8 22.23 6.38 -0.64
C CYS A 8 20.79 6.87 -0.42
N HIS A 9 19.80 6.00 -0.57
CA HIS A 9 18.46 6.24 -0.09
C HIS A 9 18.48 5.99 1.42
N SER A 10 18.39 7.07 2.20
CA SER A 10 18.23 6.95 3.65
C SER A 10 17.01 6.06 3.92
N PRO A 11 17.13 5.03 4.79
CA PRO A 11 16.00 4.18 5.10
C PRO A 11 14.85 5.04 5.61
N ALA A 12 13.62 4.72 5.17
CA ALA A 12 12.41 5.41 5.61
C ALA A 12 12.43 5.65 7.13
N ARG A 13 12.29 6.92 7.55
CA ARG A 13 12.27 7.28 8.98
C ARG A 13 11.14 6.53 9.68
N SER A 14 11.42 5.98 10.85
CA SER A 14 10.40 5.41 11.73
C SER A 14 9.27 6.42 11.97
N GLY A 15 8.04 6.04 11.64
CA GLY A 15 6.84 6.87 11.82
C GLY A 15 6.20 7.43 10.55
N PHE A 16 6.83 7.30 9.38
CA PHE A 16 6.16 7.60 8.11
C PHE A 16 5.26 6.45 7.66
N HIS A 17 4.00 6.75 7.34
CA HIS A 17 3.02 5.81 6.81
C HIS A 17 2.15 6.53 5.78
N LEU A 18 2.06 5.98 4.56
CA LEU A 18 1.22 6.51 3.49
C LEU A 18 0.17 5.47 3.11
N ALA A 19 -1.10 5.86 3.19
CA ALA A 19 -2.22 5.01 2.83
C ALA A 19 -3.09 5.67 1.75
N PHE A 20 -3.33 4.96 0.65
CA PHE A 20 -4.26 5.36 -0.41
C PHE A 20 -5.65 4.81 -0.14
N ASN A 21 -6.67 5.66 -0.26
CA ASN A 21 -8.06 5.23 -0.23
C ASN A 21 -8.44 4.59 -1.57
N ALA A 22 -8.70 3.29 -1.55
CA ALA A 22 -9.26 2.54 -2.67
C ALA A 22 -10.78 2.63 -2.70
N ARG A 23 -11.37 2.53 -3.91
CA ARG A 23 -12.83 2.57 -4.11
C ARG A 23 -13.51 1.21 -3.99
N MET A 24 -12.75 0.11 -4.02
CA MET A 24 -13.25 -1.28 -3.97
C MET A 24 -12.11 -2.25 -3.63
N HIS A 25 -12.43 -3.48 -3.21
CA HIS A 25 -11.44 -4.51 -2.89
C HIS A 25 -10.51 -4.84 -4.07
N THR A 26 -11.05 -4.94 -5.29
CA THR A 26 -10.26 -5.25 -6.49
C THR A 26 -9.20 -4.18 -6.80
N ALA A 27 -9.42 -2.93 -6.40
CA ALA A 27 -8.42 -1.88 -6.53
C ALA A 27 -7.26 -2.07 -5.54
N VAL A 28 -7.53 -2.58 -4.33
CA VAL A 28 -6.50 -2.98 -3.36
C VAL A 28 -5.71 -4.19 -3.87
N ASP A 29 -6.39 -5.18 -4.46
CA ASP A 29 -5.74 -6.35 -5.05
C ASP A 29 -4.84 -5.96 -6.23
N PHE A 30 -5.33 -5.08 -7.10
CA PHE A 30 -4.57 -4.57 -8.24
C PHE A 30 -3.35 -3.77 -7.78
N PHE A 31 -3.51 -2.89 -6.80
CA PHE A 31 -2.40 -2.14 -6.19
C PHE A 31 -1.29 -3.08 -5.72
N HIS A 32 -1.64 -4.11 -4.95
CA HIS A 32 -0.66 -5.06 -4.42
C HIS A 32 0.05 -5.83 -5.53
N SER A 33 -0.72 -6.40 -6.46
CA SER A 33 -0.18 -7.14 -7.60
C SER A 33 0.75 -6.28 -8.48
N ALA A 34 0.36 -5.03 -8.74
CA ALA A 34 1.17 -4.09 -9.51
C ALA A 34 2.46 -3.72 -8.78
N ALA A 35 2.36 -3.39 -7.49
CA ALA A 35 3.52 -3.04 -6.67
C ALA A 35 4.57 -4.16 -6.63
N LEU A 36 4.14 -5.43 -6.47
CA LEU A 36 5.06 -6.57 -6.51
C LEU A 36 5.75 -6.72 -7.89
N LYS A 37 5.02 -6.48 -8.98
CA LYS A 37 5.59 -6.55 -10.34
C LYS A 37 6.61 -5.46 -10.63
N THR A 38 6.52 -4.32 -9.94
CA THR A 38 7.42 -3.17 -10.14
C THR A 38 8.56 -3.11 -9.12
N GLY A 39 8.80 -4.19 -8.37
CA GLY A 39 9.93 -4.28 -7.42
C GLY A 39 9.59 -3.92 -5.97
N GLY A 40 8.32 -3.70 -5.65
CA GLY A 40 7.86 -3.64 -4.27
C GLY A 40 7.93 -5.01 -3.59
N THR A 41 8.07 -5.02 -2.27
CA THR A 41 8.11 -6.23 -1.45
C THR A 41 6.78 -6.40 -0.72
N ASP A 42 6.27 -7.64 -0.63
CA ASP A 42 5.06 -7.94 0.14
C ASP A 42 5.29 -7.63 1.63
N ASN A 43 4.38 -6.89 2.23
CA ASN A 43 4.36 -6.60 3.67
C ASN A 43 2.98 -6.88 4.28
N GLY A 44 2.11 -7.58 3.55
CA GLY A 44 0.75 -7.86 3.96
C GLY A 44 -0.16 -8.00 2.74
N ARG A 45 -0.46 -9.25 2.38
CA ARG A 45 -1.36 -9.58 1.27
C ARG A 45 -2.73 -8.92 1.42
N PRO A 46 -3.43 -8.63 0.32
CA PRO A 46 -4.79 -8.11 0.36
C PRO A 46 -5.70 -8.98 1.22
N GLY A 47 -6.48 -8.35 2.08
CA GLY A 47 -7.45 -9.06 2.90
C GLY A 47 -8.12 -8.17 3.93
N LEU A 48 -9.17 -8.71 4.56
CA LEU A 48 -9.82 -8.04 5.69
C LEU A 48 -8.88 -7.94 6.89
N ARG A 49 -9.06 -6.86 7.65
CA ARG A 49 -8.38 -6.58 8.91
C ARG A 49 -9.43 -6.27 9.99
N PRO A 50 -10.10 -7.30 10.54
CA PRO A 50 -11.19 -7.11 11.49
C PRO A 50 -10.80 -6.33 12.76
N HIS A 51 -9.51 -6.34 13.12
CA HIS A 51 -8.96 -5.57 14.24
C HIS A 51 -9.00 -4.05 14.01
N TYR A 52 -9.03 -3.58 12.77
CA TYR A 52 -9.16 -2.15 12.41
C TYR A 52 -10.60 -1.74 12.09
N GLY A 53 -11.44 -2.71 11.69
CA GLY A 53 -12.86 -2.52 11.47
C GLY A 53 -13.47 -3.63 10.62
N PRO A 54 -14.80 -3.78 10.63
CA PRO A 54 -15.48 -4.90 9.97
C PRO A 54 -15.33 -4.87 8.44
N ASP A 55 -15.20 -3.68 7.85
CA ASP A 55 -15.09 -3.48 6.39
C ASP A 55 -13.66 -3.06 5.96
N TYR A 56 -12.67 -3.16 6.85
CA TYR A 56 -11.31 -2.69 6.56
C TYR A 56 -10.58 -3.73 5.70
N TYR A 57 -10.54 -3.51 4.40
CA TYR A 57 -9.83 -4.36 3.44
C TYR A 57 -8.57 -3.64 2.96
N ALA A 58 -7.39 -4.21 3.24
CA ALA A 58 -6.14 -3.52 2.96
C ALA A 58 -5.04 -4.46 2.45
N ALA A 59 -4.07 -3.86 1.76
CA ALA A 59 -2.82 -4.49 1.36
C ALA A 59 -1.64 -3.55 1.64
N PHE A 60 -0.50 -4.15 1.96
CA PHE A 60 0.70 -3.44 2.39
C PHE A 60 1.90 -3.89 1.56
N VAL A 61 2.70 -2.93 1.14
CA VAL A 61 3.96 -3.17 0.42
C VAL A 61 5.07 -2.29 0.97
N ILE A 62 6.31 -2.74 0.82
CA ILE A 62 7.50 -1.89 0.96
C ILE A 62 7.94 -1.46 -0.44
N ASP A 63 8.06 -0.16 -0.68
CA ASP A 63 8.60 0.35 -1.95
C ASP A 63 10.14 0.16 -2.02
N PRO A 64 10.78 0.35 -3.19
CA PRO A 64 12.23 0.21 -3.32
C PRO A 64 13.06 1.17 -2.46
N ASP A 65 12.47 2.26 -1.98
CA ASP A 65 13.10 3.23 -1.07
C ASP A 65 12.91 2.88 0.41
N GLY A 66 12.18 1.79 0.72
CA GLY A 66 11.94 1.30 2.06
C GLY A 66 10.69 1.86 2.75
N HIS A 67 9.83 2.60 2.05
CA HIS A 67 8.59 3.13 2.63
C HIS A 67 7.50 2.07 2.73
N ARG A 68 6.76 2.09 3.85
CA ARG A 68 5.54 1.30 4.01
C ARG A 68 4.38 2.03 3.34
N ILE A 69 3.86 1.42 2.29
CA ILE A 69 2.74 1.96 1.51
C ILE A 69 1.55 1.01 1.67
N GLU A 70 0.38 1.60 1.93
CA GLU A 70 -0.88 0.89 2.08
C GLU A 70 -1.89 1.32 1.02
N ALA A 71 -2.71 0.37 0.57
CA ALA A 71 -3.99 0.69 -0.06
C ALA A 71 -5.11 0.09 0.79
N VAL A 72 -6.11 0.90 1.11
CA VAL A 72 -7.22 0.53 1.99
C VAL A 72 -8.56 0.87 1.35
N PHE A 73 -9.47 -0.12 1.35
CA PHE A 73 -10.88 0.09 1.15
C PHE A 73 -11.61 -0.08 2.49
N GLN A 74 -12.51 0.85 2.77
CA GLN A 74 -13.50 0.75 3.83
C GLN A 74 -14.77 1.43 3.33
N LYS A 75 -15.96 0.94 3.69
CA LYS A 75 -17.24 1.48 3.16
C LYS A 75 -17.42 2.99 3.37
N LYS A 76 -16.82 3.53 4.42
CA LYS A 76 -16.83 4.97 4.75
C LYS A 76 -16.05 5.84 3.74
N ASN A 77 -15.19 5.22 2.91
CA ASN A 77 -14.36 5.91 1.92
C ASN A 77 -15.07 6.13 0.58
N VAL A 78 -16.31 5.65 0.43
CA VAL A 78 -17.16 6.04 -0.71
C VAL A 78 -17.60 7.47 -0.43
N PRO A 79 -17.13 8.48 -1.19
CA PRO A 79 -17.69 9.82 -1.04
C PRO A 79 -19.18 9.68 -1.30
N VAL A 80 -19.99 10.06 -0.32
CA VAL A 80 -21.40 10.34 -0.55
C VAL A 80 -21.39 11.32 -1.71
N LEU A 81 -21.89 10.90 -2.88
CA LEU A 81 -22.38 11.86 -3.85
C LEU A 81 -23.53 12.54 -3.10
N GLN A 82 -23.22 13.68 -2.51
CA GLN A 82 -24.17 14.51 -1.80
C GLN A 82 -25.20 14.94 -2.85
N GLU A 83 -26.42 14.40 -2.75
CA GLU A 83 -27.59 15.05 -3.34
C GLU A 83 -27.83 16.41 -2.67
#